data_AF-A0A7X1L0G0-F1
#
_entry.id   AF-A0A7X1L0G0-F1
#
_cell.length_a   1.000
_cell.length_b   1.000
_cell.length_c   1.000
_cell.angle_alpha   90.00
_cell.angle_beta   90.00
_cell.angle_gamma   90.00
#
_symmetry.space_group_name_H-M   'P 1'
#
loop_
_entity.id
_entity.type
_entity.pdbx_description
1 polymer ?
#
loop_
_entity_poly.entity_id
_entity_poly.type
_entity_poly.pdbx_seq_one_letter_code
_entity_poly.pdbx_strand_id
1 'polypeptide(L)'
;MSYSNRRYEGRLVLIPHAQSAFATLHVGIQPVDSIKSVLEGAETKQLYQVEEIGSSFTSGDIYNLPFLFHKEGEPWHEANSYLLSLIENKTLSNRPTDDLRRRASKLLDYLIYCESEGLNWLDFSGRRPVLRPTYKYFAHLINHSGRSSAVVNQYTGVVFDFYRFVCANWHDIDLQRVDTVKEVKFLIKNAYGAARVITAEKRSQTKSTV
;
A
#
# COMPACT_ATOMS: atom_id res chain seq x y z
N MET A 1 -1.38 13.90 23.86
CA MET A 1 -2.19 12.69 23.63
C MET A 1 -2.08 12.32 22.15
N SER A 2 -1.60 11.12 21.82
CA SER A 2 -1.61 10.63 20.44
C SER A 2 -3.06 10.37 20.02
N TYR A 3 -3.46 10.88 18.86
CA TYR A 3 -4.76 10.59 18.27
C TYR A 3 -4.90 9.07 18.06
N SER A 4 -5.88 8.45 18.72
CA SER A 4 -6.23 7.04 18.55
C SER A 4 -7.59 6.94 17.86
N ASN A 5 -7.62 6.30 16.69
CA ASN A 5 -8.85 6.01 15.99
C ASN A 5 -9.33 4.61 16.40
N ARG A 6 -10.41 4.53 17.19
CA ARG A 6 -11.00 3.25 17.64
C ARG A 6 -11.33 2.29 16.49
N ARG A 7 -11.58 2.81 15.28
CA ARG A 7 -11.83 1.96 14.10
C ARG A 7 -10.61 1.17 13.64
N TYR A 8 -9.41 1.60 14.03
CA TYR A 8 -8.14 0.96 13.64
C TYR A 8 -7.61 0.02 14.71
N GLU A 9 -8.28 -0.04 15.86
CA GLU A 9 -7.90 -0.88 16.99
C GLU A 9 -7.87 -2.35 16.56
N GLY A 10 -6.73 -3.02 16.79
CA GLY A 10 -6.48 -4.39 16.35
C GLY A 10 -6.28 -4.59 14.85
N ARG A 11 -6.42 -3.55 14.01
CA ARG A 11 -6.35 -3.68 12.54
C ARG A 11 -5.17 -2.99 11.87
N LEU A 12 -4.63 -1.97 12.51
CA LEU A 12 -3.35 -1.36 12.15
C LEU A 12 -2.40 -1.54 13.33
N VAL A 13 -1.48 -2.49 13.19
CA VAL A 13 -0.44 -2.76 14.19
C VAL A 13 0.86 -2.15 13.70
N LEU A 14 1.58 -1.48 14.59
CA LEU A 14 2.93 -1.00 14.30
C LEU A 14 3.92 -2.02 14.85
N ILE A 15 4.61 -2.72 13.96
CA ILE A 15 5.71 -3.61 14.34
C ILE A 15 6.91 -2.72 14.69
N PRO A 16 7.36 -2.69 15.96
CA PRO A 16 8.39 -1.75 16.40
C PRO A 16 9.71 -1.95 15.65
N HIS A 17 10.07 -3.20 15.37
CA HIS A 17 11.28 -3.60 14.69
C HIS A 17 11.03 -4.90 13.92
N ALA A 18 11.10 -4.82 12.60
CA ALA A 18 11.12 -5.97 11.70
C ALA A 18 12.56 -6.18 11.25
N GLN A 19 13.21 -7.22 11.78
CA GLN A 19 14.60 -7.54 11.50
C GLN A 19 14.74 -8.19 10.13
N SER A 20 15.73 -7.74 9.35
CA SER A 20 16.11 -8.38 8.08
C SER A 20 14.92 -8.70 7.16
N ALA A 21 14.03 -7.72 6.98
CA ALA A 21 12.71 -7.90 6.39
C ALA A 21 12.72 -8.32 4.91
N PHE A 22 13.86 -8.15 4.23
CA PHE A 22 14.05 -8.51 2.82
C PHE A 22 14.88 -9.79 2.64
N ALA A 23 15.25 -10.46 3.72
CA ALA A 23 16.02 -11.69 3.63
C ALA A 23 15.17 -12.83 3.04
N THR A 24 15.83 -13.71 2.29
CA THR A 24 15.19 -14.91 1.75
C THR A 24 15.21 -16.03 2.79
N LEU A 25 14.06 -16.67 3.00
CA LEU A 25 13.93 -17.79 3.94
C LEU A 25 13.96 -19.13 3.19
N HIS A 26 14.78 -20.05 3.68
CA HIS A 26 14.90 -21.43 3.23
C HIS A 26 14.51 -22.39 4.36
N VAL A 27 13.76 -23.43 4.02
CA VAL A 27 13.31 -24.45 4.98
C VAL A 27 14.07 -25.74 4.70
N GLY A 28 14.74 -26.30 5.72
CA GLY A 28 15.35 -27.63 5.68
C GLY A 28 16.66 -27.78 4.89
N ILE A 29 16.93 -26.93 3.90
CA ILE A 29 18.21 -26.89 3.18
C ILE A 29 18.97 -25.63 3.62
N GLN A 30 20.20 -25.81 4.09
CA GLN A 30 21.09 -24.71 4.48
C GLN A 30 21.82 -24.14 3.25
N PRO A 31 21.53 -22.90 2.82
CA PRO A 31 22.31 -22.21 1.80
C PRO A 31 23.67 -21.76 2.35
N VAL A 32 24.59 -21.44 1.44
CA VAL A 32 25.88 -20.83 1.79
C VAL A 32 25.63 -19.44 2.40
N ASP A 33 26.37 -19.08 3.45
CA ASP A 33 26.27 -17.81 4.18
C ASP A 33 24.92 -17.52 4.87
N SER A 34 24.10 -18.56 5.13
CA SER A 34 22.81 -18.39 5.81
C SER A 34 22.93 -18.31 7.34
N ILE A 35 22.09 -17.49 7.96
CA ILE A 35 21.89 -17.41 9.40
C ILE A 35 20.77 -18.37 9.80
N LYS A 36 21.01 -19.22 10.80
CA LYS A 36 19.96 -20.10 11.36
C LYS A 36 18.93 -19.25 12.10
N SER A 37 17.66 -19.47 11.79
CA SER A 37 16.53 -18.83 12.45
C SER A 37 15.52 -19.89 12.91
N VAL A 38 14.71 -19.54 13.90
CA VAL A 38 13.66 -20.41 14.45
C VAL A 38 12.31 -19.75 14.16
N LEU A 39 11.34 -20.52 13.67
CA LEU A 39 9.97 -20.03 13.55
C LEU A 39 9.29 -20.16 14.91
N GLU A 40 8.90 -19.03 15.51
CA GLU A 40 8.09 -19.06 16.72
C GLU A 40 6.79 -19.86 16.48
N GLY A 41 6.52 -20.82 17.36
CA GLY A 41 5.36 -21.72 17.25
C GLY A 41 5.58 -22.94 16.33
N ALA A 42 6.71 -23.05 15.64
CA ALA A 42 7.08 -24.24 14.86
C ALA A 42 8.56 -24.59 15.02
N GLU A 43 8.98 -24.75 16.27
CA GLU A 43 10.38 -25.03 16.67
C GLU A 43 10.98 -26.28 16.02
N THR A 44 10.14 -27.18 15.50
CA THR A 44 10.55 -28.42 14.84
C THR A 44 11.12 -28.21 13.43
N LYS A 45 10.93 -27.04 12.82
CA LYS A 45 11.44 -26.73 11.47
C LYS A 45 12.62 -25.76 11.54
N GLN A 46 13.77 -26.20 11.03
CA GLN A 46 14.95 -25.35 10.89
C GLN A 46 14.76 -24.39 9.71
N LEU A 47 14.85 -23.09 10.00
CA LEU A 47 14.85 -22.04 8.98
C LEU A 47 16.27 -21.51 8.80
N TYR A 48 16.59 -21.19 7.56
CA TYR A 48 17.84 -20.57 7.17
C TYR A 48 17.52 -19.26 6.44
N GLN A 49 18.09 -18.18 6.92
CA GLN A 49 17.88 -16.84 6.39
C GLN A 49 19.12 -16.41 5.63
N VAL A 50 18.94 -16.01 4.37
CA VAL A 50 20.01 -15.48 3.52
C VAL A 50 19.73 -14.00 3.31
N GLU A 51 20.65 -13.15 3.77
CA GLU A 51 20.54 -11.72 3.49
C GLU A 51 20.85 -11.41 2.02
N GLU A 52 20.37 -10.27 1.55
CA GLU A 52 20.61 -9.83 0.17
C GLU A 52 22.11 -9.53 -0.07
N ILE A 53 22.65 -9.90 -1.22
CA ILE A 53 24.08 -9.74 -1.52
C ILE A 53 24.44 -8.24 -1.47
N GLY A 54 25.29 -7.86 -0.51
CA GLY A 54 25.70 -6.47 -0.29
C GLY A 54 24.91 -5.71 0.78
N SER A 55 23.98 -6.38 1.48
CA SER A 55 23.36 -5.85 2.69
C SER A 55 24.41 -5.70 3.79
N SER A 56 24.42 -4.55 4.47
CA SER A 56 25.02 -4.49 5.81
C SER A 56 24.03 -5.07 6.82
N PHE A 57 24.53 -5.62 7.94
CA PHE A 57 23.75 -6.25 9.04
C PHE A 57 22.54 -5.45 9.57
N THR A 58 22.38 -4.18 9.22
CA THR A 58 21.25 -3.31 9.61
C THR A 58 20.47 -2.74 8.43
N SER A 59 20.89 -3.02 7.19
CA SER A 59 20.24 -2.53 5.98
C SER A 59 18.85 -3.13 5.74
N GLY A 60 18.59 -4.34 6.24
CA GLY A 60 17.28 -4.98 6.16
C GLY A 60 16.26 -4.57 7.23
N ASP A 61 16.68 -3.80 8.25
CA ASP A 61 15.85 -3.53 9.42
C ASP A 61 14.84 -2.40 9.17
N ILE A 62 13.58 -2.66 9.52
CA ILE A 62 12.51 -1.67 9.41
C ILE A 62 11.95 -1.39 10.80
N TYR A 63 11.93 -0.11 11.16
CA TYR A 63 11.34 0.35 12.41
C TYR A 63 9.95 0.89 12.18
N ASN A 64 9.03 0.65 13.12
CA ASN A 64 7.64 1.11 13.11
C ASN A 64 6.86 0.73 11.84
N LEU A 65 7.05 -0.49 11.33
CA LEU A 65 6.39 -0.99 10.13
C LEU A 65 4.88 -1.13 10.39
N PRO A 66 4.00 -0.40 9.66
CA PRO A 66 2.58 -0.63 9.72
C PRO A 66 2.20 -1.98 9.09
N PHE A 67 1.38 -2.74 9.80
CA PHE A 67 0.87 -4.03 9.39
C PHE A 67 -0.66 -4.04 9.53
N LEU A 68 -1.33 -4.49 8.48
CA LEU A 68 -2.77 -4.41 8.29
C LEU A 68 -3.43 -5.77 8.44
N PHE A 69 -4.57 -5.78 9.12
CA PHE A 69 -5.42 -6.96 9.31
C PHE A 69 -6.85 -6.69 8.83
N HIS A 70 -7.48 -7.77 8.36
CA HIS A 70 -8.91 -7.86 8.15
C HIS A 70 -9.68 -7.76 9.47
N LYS A 71 -10.99 -7.52 9.39
CA LYS A 71 -11.87 -7.51 10.56
C LYS A 71 -11.74 -8.79 11.42
N GLU A 72 -11.54 -9.93 10.77
CA GLU A 72 -11.45 -11.24 11.45
C GLU A 72 -10.06 -11.56 12.03
N GLY A 73 -9.10 -10.63 11.93
CA GLY A 73 -7.75 -10.79 12.46
C GLY A 73 -6.76 -11.45 11.49
N GLU A 74 -7.20 -11.82 10.29
CA GLU A 74 -6.31 -12.34 9.24
C GLU A 74 -5.46 -11.21 8.64
N PRO A 75 -4.14 -11.43 8.40
CA PRO A 75 -3.30 -10.46 7.71
C PRO A 75 -3.83 -10.11 6.32
N TRP A 76 -3.86 -8.82 5.98
CA TRP A 76 -4.14 -8.41 4.61
C TRP A 76 -2.87 -8.51 3.76
N HIS A 77 -2.59 -9.72 3.28
CA HIS A 77 -1.33 -10.09 2.62
C HIS A 77 -0.92 -9.11 1.51
N GLU A 78 -1.82 -8.80 0.57
CA GLU A 78 -1.51 -7.94 -0.57
C GLU A 78 -1.14 -6.52 -0.12
N ALA A 79 -1.85 -5.97 0.87
CA ALA A 79 -1.59 -4.62 1.35
C ALA A 79 -0.29 -4.55 2.15
N ASN A 80 0.01 -5.58 2.96
CA ASN A 80 1.26 -5.65 3.71
C ASN A 80 2.46 -5.79 2.78
N SER A 81 2.37 -6.63 1.76
CA SER A 81 3.41 -6.75 0.74
C SER A 81 3.56 -5.49 -0.11
N TYR A 82 2.46 -4.76 -0.39
CA TYR A 82 2.53 -3.45 -1.03
C TYR A 82 3.29 -2.43 -0.17
N LEU A 83 3.04 -2.40 1.13
CA LEU A 83 3.76 -1.50 2.03
C LEU A 83 5.26 -1.84 2.09
N LEU A 84 5.62 -3.13 2.06
CA LEU A 84 7.02 -3.56 1.99
C LEU A 84 7.70 -3.17 0.67
N SER A 85 7.03 -3.32 -0.48
CA SER A 85 7.64 -2.96 -1.78
C SER A 85 7.93 -1.46 -1.91
N LEU A 86 7.21 -0.60 -1.18
CA LEU A 86 7.47 0.85 -1.15
C LEU A 86 8.77 1.25 -0.46
N ILE A 87 9.41 0.34 0.28
CA ILE A 87 10.62 0.58 1.08
C ILE A 87 11.80 -0.31 0.70
N GLU A 88 11.56 -1.38 -0.06
CA GLU A 88 12.57 -2.31 -0.57
C GLU A 88 13.74 -1.58 -1.24
N ASN A 89 13.44 -0.69 -2.19
CA ASN A 89 14.45 0.05 -2.95
C ASN A 89 14.91 1.37 -2.29
N LYS A 90 14.56 1.62 -1.03
CA LYS A 90 14.89 2.88 -0.33
C LYS A 90 16.05 2.71 0.63
N THR A 91 17.02 3.64 0.55
CA THR A 91 18.15 3.70 1.48
C THR A 91 17.68 3.94 2.91
N LEU A 92 18.37 3.33 3.88
CA LEU A 92 18.07 3.41 5.32
C LEU A 92 17.82 4.85 5.81
N SER A 93 18.66 5.79 5.39
CA SER A 93 18.61 7.20 5.81
C SER A 93 17.34 7.94 5.37
N ASN A 94 16.60 7.40 4.40
CA ASN A 94 15.44 8.05 3.80
C ASN A 94 14.20 7.13 3.80
N ARG A 95 14.11 6.18 4.73
CA ARG A 95 12.90 5.34 4.90
C ARG A 95 11.79 6.17 5.55
N PRO A 96 10.73 6.56 4.81
CA PRO A 96 9.72 7.45 5.33
C PRO A 96 8.64 6.63 6.03
N THR A 97 8.93 6.13 7.24
CA THR A 97 7.99 5.26 7.95
C THR A 97 6.66 5.96 8.25
N ASP A 98 6.70 7.29 8.44
CA ASP A 98 5.49 8.10 8.58
C ASP A 98 4.65 8.16 7.28
N ASP A 99 5.28 8.20 6.10
CA ASP A 99 4.54 8.10 4.84
C ASP A 99 3.89 6.73 4.71
N LEU A 100 4.62 5.68 5.09
CA LEU A 100 4.11 4.30 5.08
C LEU A 100 2.90 4.14 5.99
N ARG A 101 2.97 4.69 7.21
CA ARG A 101 1.85 4.71 8.15
C ARG A 101 0.65 5.49 7.62
N ARG A 102 0.89 6.63 6.95
CA ARG A 102 -0.18 7.42 6.31
C ARG A 102 -0.85 6.67 5.15
N ARG A 103 -0.08 5.92 4.36
CA ARG A 103 -0.60 5.05 3.29
C ARG A 103 -1.38 3.87 3.86
N ALA A 104 -0.83 3.16 4.83
CA ALA A 104 -1.49 2.07 5.53
C ALA A 104 -2.83 2.50 6.13
N SER A 105 -2.89 3.68 6.76
CA SER A 105 -4.14 4.25 7.30
C SER A 105 -5.20 4.49 6.22
N LYS A 106 -4.81 4.89 5.00
CA LYS A 106 -5.73 5.12 3.87
C LYS A 106 -6.22 3.81 3.27
N LEU A 107 -5.33 2.82 3.15
CA LEU A 107 -5.72 1.46 2.73
C LEU A 107 -6.67 0.82 3.71
N LEU A 108 -6.42 1.01 5.02
CA LEU A 108 -7.32 0.49 6.05
C LEU A 108 -8.70 1.16 6.01
N ASP A 109 -8.79 2.48 5.79
CA ASP A 109 -10.09 3.16 5.60
C ASP A 109 -10.87 2.57 4.42
N TYR A 110 -10.18 2.24 3.33
CA TYR A 110 -10.77 1.55 2.18
C TYR A 110 -11.23 0.13 2.52
N LEU A 111 -10.41 -0.66 3.23
CA LEU A 111 -10.80 -2.01 3.64
C LEU A 111 -12.01 -2.00 4.57
N ILE A 112 -12.00 -1.13 5.59
CA ILE A 112 -13.13 -0.94 6.51
C ILE A 112 -14.40 -0.66 5.72
N TYR A 113 -14.32 0.23 4.72
CA TYR A 113 -15.46 0.54 3.87
C TYR A 113 -15.96 -0.68 3.08
N CYS A 114 -15.05 -1.45 2.47
CA CYS A 114 -15.44 -2.65 1.74
C CYS A 114 -16.11 -3.68 2.68
N GLU A 115 -15.54 -3.92 3.85
CA GLU A 115 -16.08 -4.86 4.83
C GLU A 115 -17.44 -4.38 5.41
N SER A 116 -17.60 -3.08 5.67
CA SER A 116 -18.86 -2.54 6.20
C SER A 116 -20.02 -2.61 5.20
N GLU A 117 -19.70 -2.45 3.91
CA GLU A 117 -20.69 -2.50 2.82
C GLU A 117 -20.86 -3.92 2.24
N GLY A 118 -20.18 -4.93 2.79
CA GLY A 118 -20.21 -6.30 2.28
C GLY A 118 -19.65 -6.45 0.87
N LEU A 119 -18.70 -5.58 0.48
CA LEU A 119 -18.07 -5.58 -0.82
C LEU A 119 -16.82 -6.46 -0.81
N ASN A 120 -16.69 -7.33 -1.80
CA ASN A 120 -15.42 -7.95 -2.10
C ASN A 120 -14.51 -6.92 -2.80
N TRP A 121 -13.40 -6.55 -2.17
CA TRP A 121 -12.46 -5.59 -2.72
C TRP A 121 -11.80 -6.08 -4.03
N LEU A 122 -11.73 -7.39 -4.26
CA LEU A 122 -11.23 -8.00 -5.50
C LEU A 122 -12.27 -8.04 -6.64
N ASP A 123 -13.56 -7.80 -6.36
CA ASP A 123 -14.61 -7.97 -7.35
C ASP A 123 -14.78 -6.74 -8.26
N PHE A 124 -14.12 -6.78 -9.42
CA PHE A 124 -14.30 -5.79 -10.49
C PHE A 124 -15.21 -6.26 -11.62
N SER A 125 -15.94 -7.37 -11.45
CA SER A 125 -16.79 -7.99 -12.48
C SER A 125 -17.94 -7.09 -12.94
N GLY A 126 -18.34 -6.12 -12.12
CA GLY A 126 -19.38 -5.15 -12.42
C GLY A 126 -19.21 -4.44 -13.77
N ARG A 127 -20.23 -4.57 -14.62
CA ARG A 127 -20.27 -3.96 -15.98
C ARG A 127 -20.19 -2.44 -15.91
N ARG A 128 -20.94 -1.82 -14.99
CA ARG A 128 -20.95 -0.36 -14.79
C ARG A 128 -19.90 0.03 -13.75
N PRO A 129 -19.14 1.13 -13.93
CA PRO A 129 -18.15 1.60 -12.95
C PRO A 129 -18.73 1.77 -11.55
N VAL A 130 -19.95 2.30 -11.42
CA VAL A 130 -20.65 2.52 -10.14
C VAL A 130 -20.83 1.24 -9.30
N LEU A 131 -20.78 0.06 -9.92
CA LEU A 131 -20.90 -1.20 -9.20
C LEU A 131 -19.56 -1.69 -8.61
N ARG A 132 -18.44 -1.12 -9.04
CA ARG A 132 -17.10 -1.56 -8.67
C ARG A 132 -16.68 -0.97 -7.32
N PRO A 133 -15.91 -1.72 -6.51
CA PRO A 133 -15.53 -1.30 -5.15
C PRO A 133 -14.87 0.08 -5.07
N THR A 134 -13.95 0.38 -5.98
CA THR A 134 -13.21 1.67 -5.98
C THR A 134 -14.12 2.87 -6.27
N TYR A 135 -15.02 2.75 -7.24
CA TYR A 135 -15.98 3.80 -7.57
C TYR A 135 -17.03 4.01 -6.48
N LYS A 136 -17.50 2.92 -5.86
CA LYS A 136 -18.37 2.99 -4.68
C LYS A 136 -17.69 3.73 -3.53
N TYR A 137 -16.42 3.39 -3.27
CA TYR A 137 -15.61 4.07 -2.27
C TYR A 137 -15.38 5.55 -2.59
N PHE A 138 -15.07 5.89 -3.85
CA PHE A 138 -14.95 7.29 -4.28
C PHE A 138 -16.24 8.09 -4.07
N ALA A 139 -17.40 7.51 -4.41
CA ALA A 139 -18.69 8.13 -4.16
C ALA A 139 -18.96 8.31 -2.66
N HIS A 140 -18.60 7.32 -1.84
CA HIS A 140 -18.67 7.42 -0.38
C HIS A 140 -17.77 8.56 0.16
N LEU A 141 -16.52 8.66 -0.32
CA LEU A 141 -15.61 9.73 0.05
C LEU A 141 -16.18 11.12 -0.29
N ILE A 142 -16.78 11.29 -1.46
CA ILE A 142 -17.33 12.59 -1.86
C ILE A 142 -18.57 12.96 -1.05
N ASN A 143 -19.50 12.00 -0.87
CA ASN A 143 -20.84 12.32 -0.38
C ASN A 143 -20.96 12.23 1.15
N HIS A 144 -20.17 11.37 1.80
CA HIS A 144 -20.39 11.01 3.21
C HIS A 144 -19.21 11.34 4.13
N SER A 145 -18.01 11.55 3.60
CA SER A 145 -16.82 11.71 4.44
C SER A 145 -16.56 13.15 4.92
N GLY A 146 -17.17 14.16 4.30
CA GLY A 146 -16.90 15.58 4.57
C GLY A 146 -15.45 16.01 4.27
N ARG A 147 -14.66 15.17 3.57
CA ARG A 147 -13.25 15.42 3.27
C ARG A 147 -13.09 16.39 2.10
N SER A 148 -12.03 17.20 2.14
CA SER A 148 -11.70 18.10 1.02
C SER A 148 -11.28 17.32 -0.22
N SER A 149 -11.45 17.92 -1.40
CA SER A 149 -11.04 17.33 -2.69
C SER A 149 -9.60 16.82 -2.67
N ALA A 150 -8.69 17.58 -2.06
CA ALA A 150 -7.28 17.20 -1.95
C ALA A 150 -7.09 15.91 -1.14
N VAL A 151 -7.81 15.78 -0.02
CA VAL A 151 -7.75 14.57 0.81
C VAL A 151 -8.38 13.40 0.06
N VAL A 152 -9.53 13.57 -0.59
CA VAL A 152 -10.15 12.51 -1.42
C VAL A 152 -9.16 11.99 -2.47
N ASN A 153 -8.48 12.89 -3.18
CA ASN A 153 -7.48 12.51 -4.20
C ASN A 153 -6.30 11.71 -3.64
N GLN A 154 -5.87 12.03 -2.40
CA GLN A 154 -4.83 11.27 -1.73
C GLN A 154 -5.29 9.85 -1.37
N TYR A 155 -6.54 9.69 -0.89
CA TYR A 155 -7.09 8.37 -0.57
C TYR A 155 -7.26 7.52 -1.83
N THR A 156 -7.91 8.05 -2.88
CA THR A 156 -8.08 7.30 -4.13
C THR A 156 -6.73 7.02 -4.80
N GLY A 157 -5.73 7.89 -4.64
CA GLY A 157 -4.39 7.68 -5.17
C GLY A 157 -3.69 6.49 -4.54
N VAL A 158 -3.72 6.39 -3.21
CA VAL A 158 -3.13 5.26 -2.50
C VAL A 158 -3.83 3.95 -2.86
N VAL A 159 -5.16 3.95 -2.97
CA VAL A 159 -5.93 2.76 -3.38
C VAL A 159 -5.58 2.35 -4.82
N PHE A 160 -5.44 3.31 -5.74
CA PHE A 160 -5.04 3.02 -7.12
C PHE A 160 -3.61 2.45 -7.20
N ASP A 161 -2.65 3.07 -6.51
CA ASP A 161 -1.26 2.59 -6.46
C ASP A 161 -1.17 1.18 -5.88
N PHE A 162 -1.98 0.88 -4.86
CA PHE A 162 -2.13 -0.46 -4.30
C PHE A 162 -2.62 -1.45 -5.35
N TYR A 163 -3.74 -1.17 -6.04
CA TYR A 163 -4.21 -2.07 -7.10
C TYR A 163 -3.21 -2.25 -8.23
N ARG A 164 -2.49 -1.19 -8.62
CA ARG A 164 -1.42 -1.29 -9.61
C ARG A 164 -0.36 -2.32 -9.20
N PHE A 165 0.02 -2.33 -7.93
CA PHE A 165 0.94 -3.34 -7.39
C PHE A 165 0.31 -4.73 -7.34
N VAL A 166 -0.94 -4.85 -6.90
CA VAL A 166 -1.65 -6.14 -6.82
C VAL A 166 -1.82 -6.80 -8.18
N CYS A 167 -2.18 -6.02 -9.20
CA CYS A 167 -2.33 -6.50 -10.58
C CYS A 167 -1.00 -7.03 -11.17
N ALA A 168 0.12 -6.44 -10.74
CA ALA A 168 1.44 -6.84 -11.22
C ALA A 168 1.97 -8.12 -10.56
N ASN A 169 1.46 -8.51 -9.38
CA ASN A 169 2.07 -9.56 -8.55
C ASN A 169 1.18 -10.78 -8.26
N TRP A 170 -0.15 -10.63 -8.16
CA TRP A 170 -1.03 -11.74 -7.74
C TRP A 170 -2.28 -11.94 -8.59
N HIS A 171 -3.04 -10.88 -8.83
CA HIS A 171 -4.41 -11.00 -9.33
C HIS A 171 -4.52 -10.44 -10.75
N ASP A 172 -5.12 -11.19 -11.66
CA ASP A 172 -5.42 -10.74 -13.03
C ASP A 172 -6.64 -9.80 -13.04
N ILE A 173 -6.42 -8.58 -12.55
CA ILE A 173 -7.42 -7.51 -12.54
C ILE A 173 -7.06 -6.52 -13.64
N ASP A 174 -8.00 -6.23 -14.52
CA ASP A 174 -7.84 -5.15 -15.50
C ASP A 174 -7.80 -3.80 -14.76
N LEU A 175 -6.62 -3.18 -14.74
CA LEU A 175 -6.38 -1.89 -14.09
C LEU A 175 -7.29 -0.77 -14.63
N GLN A 176 -7.71 -0.84 -15.91
CA GLN A 176 -8.67 0.12 -16.47
C GLN A 176 -10.06 -0.01 -15.83
N ARG A 177 -10.37 -1.17 -15.25
CA ARG A 177 -11.62 -1.36 -14.50
C ARG A 177 -11.54 -0.77 -13.09
N VAL A 178 -10.35 -0.72 -12.50
CA VAL A 178 -10.07 -0.14 -11.18
C VAL A 178 -10.22 1.37 -11.20
N ASP A 179 -9.51 2.05 -12.12
CA ASP A 179 -9.65 3.49 -12.40
C ASP A 179 -9.17 3.75 -13.83
N THR A 180 -9.82 4.68 -14.54
CA THR A 180 -9.38 5.08 -15.88
C THR A 180 -8.38 6.22 -15.78
N VAL A 181 -7.21 6.05 -16.41
CA VAL A 181 -6.14 7.04 -16.45
C VAL A 181 -6.07 7.63 -17.85
N LYS A 182 -6.00 8.96 -17.95
CA LYS A 182 -5.83 9.71 -19.21
C LYS A 182 -4.62 10.61 -19.12
N GLU A 183 -3.82 10.67 -20.17
CA GLU A 183 -2.74 11.67 -20.25
C GLU A 183 -3.30 13.07 -20.48
N VAL A 184 -2.80 14.05 -19.72
CA VAL A 184 -3.14 15.46 -19.85
C VAL A 184 -1.84 16.24 -19.99
N LYS A 185 -1.81 17.18 -20.93
CA LYS A 185 -0.65 18.04 -21.21
C LYS A 185 -0.91 19.43 -20.64
N PHE A 186 -0.04 19.88 -19.75
CA PHE A 186 -0.04 21.23 -19.19
C PHE A 186 1.01 22.06 -19.91
N LEU A 187 0.64 23.25 -20.37
CA LEU A 187 1.59 24.23 -20.88
C LEU A 187 1.86 25.26 -19.78
N ILE A 188 3.03 25.18 -19.15
CA ILE A 188 3.44 26.11 -18.10
C ILE A 188 4.29 27.18 -18.75
N LYS A 189 3.87 28.44 -18.64
CA LYS A 189 4.68 29.60 -19.03
C LYS A 189 5.43 30.10 -17.81
N ASN A 190 6.74 30.14 -17.89
CA ASN A 190 7.57 30.76 -16.85
C ASN A 190 7.51 32.29 -16.99
N ALA A 191 7.88 33.00 -15.91
CA ALA A 191 7.90 34.47 -15.88
C ALA A 191 8.74 35.11 -17.01
N TYR A 192 9.69 34.36 -17.58
CA TYR A 192 10.56 34.77 -18.67
C TYR A 192 10.05 34.39 -20.09
N GLY A 193 8.78 33.98 -20.22
CA GLY A 193 8.15 33.69 -21.52
C GLY A 193 8.45 32.30 -22.10
N ALA A 194 9.36 31.53 -21.50
CA ALA A 194 9.59 30.14 -21.88
C ALA A 194 8.39 29.26 -21.49
N ALA A 195 7.83 28.55 -22.47
CA ALA A 195 6.74 27.59 -22.27
C ALA A 195 7.30 26.16 -22.20
N ARG A 196 7.01 25.43 -21.12
CA ARG A 196 7.31 24.01 -20.99
C ARG A 196 6.01 23.21 -21.00
N VAL A 197 5.97 22.18 -21.85
CA VAL A 197 4.90 21.19 -21.81
C VAL A 197 5.24 20.12 -20.76
N ILE A 198 4.35 19.93 -19.80
CA ILE A 198 4.42 18.86 -18.81
C ILE A 198 3.28 17.90 -19.10
N THR A 199 3.61 16.64 -19.42
CA THR A 199 2.61 15.57 -19.52
C THR A 199 2.42 14.96 -18.12
N ALA A 200 1.17 14.78 -17.71
CA ALA A 200 0.83 14.09 -16.46
C ALA A 200 -0.38 13.19 -16.65
N GLU A 201 -0.45 12.14 -15.84
CA GLU A 201 -1.57 11.21 -15.82
C GLU A 201 -2.71 11.76 -14.93
N LYS A 202 -3.92 11.79 -15.48
CA LYS A 202 -5.15 12.16 -14.77
C LYS A 202 -6.03 10.93 -14.57
N ARG A 203 -6.28 10.60 -13.30
CA ARG A 203 -7.22 9.55 -12.88
C ARG A 203 -8.66 10.04 -12.92
N SER A 204 -9.61 9.15 -13.26
CA SER A 204 -11.04 9.49 -13.28
C SER A 204 -11.61 9.73 -11.89
N GLN A 205 -11.04 9.08 -10.87
CA GLN A 205 -11.40 9.28 -9.46
C GLN A 205 -10.59 10.43 -8.83
N THR A 206 -10.57 11.58 -9.50
CA THR A 206 -9.90 12.82 -9.04
C THR A 206 -10.90 13.98 -9.02
N LYS A 207 -10.98 14.72 -7.91
CA LYS A 207 -11.72 15.98 -7.78
C LYS A 207 -10.80 17.16 -8.03
N SER A 208 -11.35 18.22 -8.63
CA SER A 208 -10.63 19.50 -8.76
C SER A 208 -10.36 20.05 -7.37
N THR A 209 -9.12 20.41 -7.11
CA THR A 209 -8.71 21.20 -5.94
C THR A 209 -8.75 22.67 -6.34
N VAL A 210 -9.50 23.47 -5.60
CA VAL A 210 -9.53 24.95 -5.71
C VAL A 210 -8.59 25.52 -4.68
#